data_AF-A0A2S9BRR8-F1
#
_entry.id   AF-A0A2S9BRR8-F1
#
_cell.length_a   1.000
_cell.length_b   1.000
_cell.length_c   1.000
_cell.angle_alpha   90.00
_cell.angle_beta   90.00
_cell.angle_gamma   90.00
#
_symmetry.space_group_name_H-M   'P 1'
#
loop_
_entity.id
_entity.type
_entity.pdbx_description
1 polymer ?
#
loop_
_entity_poly.entity_id
_entity_poly.type
_entity_poly.pdbx_seq_one_letter_code
_entity_poly.pdbx_strand_id
1 'polypeptide(L)'
;MTDVWADIASEFLHFYPRGRRLLAVAGADAERSRQAADALAAALTKAGQPVLREHSPEGDEAGVRATVTAFREDPKSEGILLASGPAALLGERTRGMWNYAVWQLAGDEPPHTVAGSIVDVSDPDHPVRRFADYCSLPASYGA
;
A
#
# COMPACT_ATOMS: atom_id res chain seq x y z
N MET A 1 15.06 -17.43 -1.04
CA MET A 1 14.42 -16.31 -0.34
C MET A 1 13.20 -15.92 -1.14
N THR A 2 12.03 -16.00 -0.53
CA THR A 2 10.77 -15.64 -1.18
C THR A 2 10.72 -14.12 -1.35
N ASP A 3 10.35 -13.66 -2.54
CA ASP A 3 10.21 -12.24 -2.84
C ASP A 3 8.93 -11.72 -2.15
N VAL A 4 9.09 -10.91 -1.10
CA VAL A 4 7.98 -10.42 -0.27
C VAL A 4 6.92 -9.69 -1.10
N TRP A 5 7.33 -8.97 -2.15
CA TRP A 5 6.41 -8.23 -3.01
C TRP A 5 5.60 -9.17 -3.89
N ALA A 6 6.20 -10.27 -4.35
CA ALA A 6 5.48 -11.32 -5.08
C ALA A 6 4.45 -12.03 -4.20
N ASP A 7 4.79 -12.31 -2.94
CA ASP A 7 3.86 -12.91 -1.98
C ASP A 7 2.67 -11.99 -1.69
N ILE A 8 2.94 -10.70 -1.42
CA ILE A 8 1.89 -9.69 -1.18
C ILE A 8 1.02 -9.50 -2.43
N ALA A 9 1.62 -9.46 -3.62
CA ALA A 9 0.88 -9.40 -4.88
C ALA A 9 -0.04 -10.60 -5.05
N SER A 10 0.45 -11.81 -4.80
CA SER A 10 -0.36 -13.04 -4.87
C SER A 10 -1.51 -13.02 -3.86
N GLU A 11 -1.26 -12.57 -2.63
CA GLU A 11 -2.28 -12.42 -1.59
C GLU A 11 -3.36 -11.41 -1.99
N PHE A 12 -2.95 -10.22 -2.45
CA PHE A 12 -3.87 -9.19 -2.93
C PHE A 12 -4.75 -9.69 -4.07
N LEU A 13 -4.18 -10.40 -5.04
CA LEU A 13 -4.93 -10.94 -6.18
C LEU A 13 -5.85 -12.10 -5.79
N HIS A 14 -5.52 -12.83 -4.73
CA HIS A 14 -6.40 -13.83 -4.16
C HIS A 14 -7.65 -13.18 -3.52
N PHE A 15 -7.48 -12.12 -2.73
CA PHE A 15 -8.59 -11.41 -2.10
C PHE A 15 -9.42 -10.57 -3.08
N TYR A 16 -8.77 -9.97 -4.08
CA TYR A 16 -9.40 -9.09 -5.06
C TYR A 16 -9.14 -9.59 -6.49
N PRO A 17 -9.83 -10.66 -6.92
CA PRO A 17 -9.53 -11.36 -8.16
C PRO A 17 -9.95 -10.61 -9.43
N ARG A 18 -10.89 -9.64 -9.33
CA ARG A 18 -11.48 -8.96 -10.49
C ARG A 18 -11.83 -7.50 -10.20
N GLY A 19 -12.05 -6.74 -11.28
CA GLY A 19 -12.54 -5.36 -11.24
C GLY A 19 -11.45 -4.30 -11.04
N ARG A 20 -11.90 -3.06 -10.84
CA ARG A 20 -11.05 -1.91 -10.47
C ARG A 20 -10.69 -2.02 -9.00
N ARG A 21 -9.40 -2.15 -8.72
CA ARG A 21 -8.90 -2.41 -7.37
C ARG A 21 -7.98 -1.28 -6.94
N LEU A 22 -8.07 -0.92 -5.67
CA LEU A 22 -7.39 0.21 -5.08
C LEU A 22 -6.43 -0.31 -4.01
N LEU A 23 -5.15 -0.06 -4.20
CA LEU A 23 -4.07 -0.55 -3.35
C LEU A 23 -3.22 0.63 -2.89
N ALA A 24 -3.05 0.77 -1.58
CA ALA A 24 -2.22 1.82 -1.00
C ALA A 24 -0.91 1.24 -0.44
N VAL A 25 0.17 1.99 -0.58
CA VAL A 25 1.47 1.74 0.07
C VAL A 25 1.86 2.99 0.84
N ALA A 26 1.88 2.90 2.15
CA ALA A 26 2.14 4.04 3.04
C ALA A 26 3.13 3.68 4.13
N GLY A 27 3.69 4.68 4.78
CA GLY A 27 4.62 4.55 5.88
C GLY A 27 4.97 5.92 6.43
N ALA A 28 5.90 5.98 7.39
CA ALA A 28 6.34 7.26 7.96
C ALA A 28 7.04 8.15 6.91
N ASP A 29 7.77 7.53 5.98
CA ASP A 29 8.51 8.20 4.90
C ASP A 29 7.81 7.99 3.54
N ALA A 30 7.40 9.08 2.90
CA ALA A 30 6.67 9.04 1.63
C ALA A 30 7.52 8.54 0.45
N GLU A 31 8.82 8.85 0.40
CA GLU A 31 9.71 8.44 -0.69
C GLU A 31 10.05 6.96 -0.56
N ARG A 32 10.25 6.46 0.67
CA ARG A 32 10.39 5.02 0.92
C ARG A 32 9.11 4.27 0.55
N SER A 33 7.94 4.85 0.83
CA SER A 33 6.65 4.32 0.35
C SER A 33 6.53 4.31 -1.17
N ARG A 34 7.09 5.31 -1.85
CA ARG A 34 7.15 5.35 -3.31
C ARG A 34 8.00 4.21 -3.87
N GLN A 35 9.19 3.99 -3.32
CA GLN A 35 10.09 2.90 -3.72
C GLN A 35 9.47 1.52 -3.46
N ALA A 36 8.87 1.33 -2.28
CA ALA A 36 8.14 0.11 -1.95
C ALA A 36 6.97 -0.14 -2.92
N ALA A 37 6.24 0.91 -3.30
CA ALA A 37 5.18 0.80 -4.29
C ALA A 37 5.70 0.45 -5.69
N ASP A 38 6.86 0.96 -6.10
CA ASP A 38 7.44 0.61 -7.39
C ASP A 38 7.86 -0.88 -7.42
N ALA A 39 8.39 -1.42 -6.32
CA ALA A 39 8.68 -2.84 -6.19
C ALA A 39 7.41 -3.71 -6.24
N LEU A 40 6.34 -3.31 -5.51
CA LEU A 40 5.05 -4.00 -5.55
C LEU A 40 4.40 -3.92 -6.94
N ALA A 41 4.53 -2.80 -7.63
CA ALA A 41 4.04 -2.63 -9.00
C ALA A 41 4.75 -3.56 -9.98
N ALA A 42 6.07 -3.71 -9.83
CA ALA A 42 6.85 -4.65 -10.63
C ALA A 42 6.37 -6.09 -10.41
N ALA A 43 6.10 -6.49 -9.16
CA ALA A 43 5.55 -7.80 -8.83
C ALA A 43 4.15 -8.03 -9.45
N LEU A 44 3.25 -7.05 -9.33
CA LEU A 44 1.90 -7.11 -9.92
C LEU A 44 1.94 -7.17 -11.46
N THR A 45 2.83 -6.38 -12.08
CA THR A 45 3.03 -6.38 -13.54
C THR A 45 3.58 -7.71 -14.01
N LYS A 46 4.54 -8.30 -13.28
CA LYS A 46 5.06 -9.65 -13.56
C LYS A 46 3.98 -10.73 -13.44
N ALA A 47 2.97 -10.53 -12.58
CA ALA A 47 1.78 -11.36 -12.47
C ALA A 47 0.69 -11.05 -13.54
N GLY A 48 1.02 -10.24 -14.56
CA GLY A 48 0.14 -9.92 -15.69
C GLY A 48 -0.97 -8.92 -15.38
N GLN A 49 -0.85 -8.15 -14.29
CA GLN A 49 -1.86 -7.17 -13.91
C GLN A 49 -1.53 -5.78 -14.48
N PRO A 50 -2.51 -5.06 -15.07
CA PRO A 50 -2.33 -3.65 -15.37
C PRO A 50 -2.35 -2.82 -14.08
N VAL A 51 -1.28 -2.05 -13.87
CA VAL A 51 -1.09 -1.19 -12.70
C VAL A 51 -0.97 0.25 -13.14
N LEU A 52 -1.83 1.12 -12.61
CA LEU A 52 -1.67 2.56 -12.66
C LEU A 52 -0.94 3.03 -11.39
N ARG A 53 0.22 3.67 -11.56
CA ARG A 53 1.04 4.18 -10.46
C ARG A 53 0.74 5.63 -10.17
N GLU A 54 0.41 5.93 -8.92
CA GLU A 54 0.24 7.29 -8.44
C GLU A 54 1.04 7.53 -7.15
N HIS A 55 1.51 8.75 -6.98
CA HIS A 55 2.21 9.18 -5.77
C HIS A 55 1.60 10.47 -5.24
N SER A 56 1.14 10.43 -4.00
CA SER A 56 0.65 11.60 -3.27
C SER A 56 1.73 12.02 -2.27
N PRO A 57 2.41 13.16 -2.48
CA PRO A 57 3.49 13.59 -1.61
C PRO A 57 2.98 13.97 -0.20
N GLU A 58 1.76 14.51 -0.11
CA GLU A 58 1.17 14.97 1.15
C GLU A 58 0.13 13.98 1.73
N GLY A 59 -0.44 13.10 0.90
CA GLY A 59 -1.49 12.17 1.31
C GLY A 59 -2.80 12.86 1.70
N ASP A 60 -3.02 14.10 1.26
CA ASP A 60 -4.20 14.90 1.63
C ASP A 60 -5.50 14.30 1.07
N GLU A 61 -6.59 14.45 1.81
CA GLU A 61 -7.88 13.83 1.46
C GLU A 61 -8.39 14.26 0.08
N ALA A 62 -8.23 15.54 -0.27
CA ALA A 62 -8.78 16.10 -1.50
C ALA A 62 -8.06 15.53 -2.73
N GLY A 63 -6.72 15.53 -2.71
CA GLY A 63 -5.89 14.95 -3.76
C GLY A 63 -6.14 13.46 -3.92
N VAL A 64 -6.12 12.70 -2.82
CA VAL A 64 -6.39 11.25 -2.84
C VAL A 64 -7.78 10.95 -3.41
N ARG A 65 -8.80 11.69 -2.99
CA ARG A 65 -10.16 11.53 -3.50
C ARG A 65 -10.26 11.83 -4.99
N ALA A 66 -9.60 12.89 -5.46
CA ALA A 66 -9.58 13.24 -6.88
C ALA A 66 -8.96 12.12 -7.73
N THR A 67 -7.81 11.57 -7.31
CA THR A 67 -7.14 10.46 -7.99
C THR A 67 -8.03 9.21 -8.04
N VAL A 68 -8.62 8.82 -6.91
CA VAL A 68 -9.50 7.64 -6.84
C VAL A 68 -10.75 7.82 -7.69
N THR A 69 -11.37 9.01 -7.69
CA THR A 69 -12.52 9.31 -8.53
C THR A 69 -12.15 9.24 -10.01
N ALA A 70 -11.04 9.86 -10.42
CA ALA A 70 -10.59 9.83 -11.81
C ALA A 70 -10.38 8.39 -12.32
N PHE A 71 -9.72 7.54 -11.53
CA PHE A 71 -9.55 6.11 -11.87
C PHE A 71 -10.89 5.36 -11.95
N ARG A 72 -11.86 5.71 -11.09
CA ARG A 72 -13.19 5.09 -11.09
C ARG A 72 -14.09 5.60 -12.20
N GLU A 73 -13.85 6.77 -12.77
CA GLU A 73 -14.68 7.34 -13.82
C GLU A 73 -14.11 7.10 -15.22
N ASP A 74 -12.80 6.97 -15.36
CA ASP A 74 -12.17 6.70 -16.65
C ASP A 74 -12.65 5.34 -17.21
N PRO A 75 -13.38 5.30 -18.33
CA PRO A 75 -13.88 4.04 -18.91
C PRO A 75 -12.75 3.12 -19.39
N LYS A 76 -11.53 3.63 -19.59
CA LYS A 76 -10.34 2.85 -19.99
C LYS A 76 -9.55 2.33 -18.80
N SER A 77 -9.78 2.87 -17.60
CA SER A 77 -9.12 2.41 -16.40
C SER A 77 -9.63 1.01 -16.05
N GLU A 78 -8.75 0.03 -16.15
CA GLU A 78 -8.95 -1.34 -15.71
C GLU A 78 -7.76 -1.76 -14.85
N GLY A 79 -7.94 -2.76 -13.98
CA GLY A 79 -6.85 -3.29 -13.18
C GLY A 79 -6.73 -2.68 -11.78
N ILE A 80 -5.55 -2.14 -11.47
CA ILE A 80 -5.14 -1.77 -10.12
C ILE A 80 -4.63 -0.33 -10.12
N LEU A 81 -5.22 0.53 -9.30
CA LEU A 81 -4.59 1.79 -8.89
C LEU A 81 -3.69 1.50 -7.68
N LEU A 82 -2.39 1.69 -7.85
CA LEU A 82 -1.41 1.60 -6.78
C LEU A 82 -0.95 3.01 -6.39
N ALA A 83 -1.45 3.49 -5.27
CA ALA A 83 -1.10 4.79 -4.71
C ALA A 83 -0.03 4.65 -3.62
N SER A 84 0.91 5.60 -3.60
CA SER A 84 1.95 5.69 -2.57
C SER A 84 1.97 7.06 -1.94
N GLY A 85 2.36 7.16 -0.67
CA GLY A 85 2.41 8.44 0.04
C GLY A 85 2.74 8.28 1.53
N PRO A 86 2.68 9.36 2.31
CA PRO A 86 2.92 9.33 3.74
C PRO A 86 1.77 8.64 4.49
N ALA A 87 1.92 8.51 5.81
CA ALA A 87 0.91 7.96 6.72
C ALA A 87 -0.52 8.50 6.49
N ALA A 88 -0.66 9.78 6.14
CA ALA A 88 -1.94 10.43 5.85
C ALA A 88 -2.75 9.74 4.73
N LEU A 89 -2.09 8.99 3.83
CA LEU A 89 -2.75 8.18 2.80
C LEU A 89 -3.70 7.12 3.40
N LEU A 90 -3.41 6.65 4.63
CA LEU A 90 -4.23 5.71 5.40
C LEU A 90 -4.96 6.38 6.57
N GLY A 91 -5.04 7.71 6.57
CA GLY A 91 -5.76 8.47 7.60
C GLY A 91 -7.25 8.13 7.65
N GLU A 92 -7.91 8.53 8.73
CA GLU A 92 -9.32 8.19 9.03
C GLU A 92 -10.27 8.43 7.84
N ARG A 93 -10.03 9.51 7.09
CA ARG A 93 -10.87 9.98 5.99
C ARG A 93 -10.60 9.28 4.65
N THR A 94 -9.43 8.67 4.49
CA THR A 94 -8.95 8.07 3.23
C THR A 94 -8.88 6.55 3.31
N ARG A 95 -8.69 5.97 4.51
CA ARG A 95 -8.56 4.50 4.71
C ARG A 95 -9.69 3.67 4.09
N GLY A 96 -10.92 4.18 4.13
CA GLY A 96 -12.09 3.49 3.58
C GLY A 96 -12.15 3.45 2.04
N MET A 97 -11.25 4.14 1.35
CA MET A 97 -11.18 4.14 -0.12
C MET A 97 -10.43 2.92 -0.66
N TRP A 98 -9.50 2.35 0.12
CA TRP A 98 -8.59 1.31 -0.34
C TRP A 98 -9.20 -0.09 -0.17
N ASN A 99 -8.98 -0.96 -1.14
CA ASN A 99 -9.29 -2.39 -0.97
C ASN A 99 -8.26 -3.05 -0.07
N TYR A 100 -6.99 -2.71 -0.26
CA TYR A 100 -5.89 -3.27 0.51
C TYR A 100 -4.83 -2.20 0.74
N ALA A 101 -4.12 -2.31 1.86
CA ALA A 101 -3.08 -1.37 2.25
C ALA A 101 -1.85 -2.13 2.73
N VAL A 102 -0.68 -1.68 2.27
CA VAL A 102 0.63 -2.12 2.72
C VAL A 102 1.27 -1.00 3.52
N TRP A 103 1.72 -1.32 4.72
CA TRP A 103 2.52 -0.43 5.55
C TRP A 103 3.99 -0.80 5.45
N GLN A 104 4.82 0.11 4.96
CA GLN A 104 6.26 -0.03 5.06
C GLN A 104 6.76 0.65 6.33
N LEU A 105 7.76 0.06 6.98
CA LEU A 105 8.44 0.63 8.13
C LEU A 105 9.95 0.36 8.08
N ALA A 106 10.73 1.18 8.79
CA ALA A 106 12.15 0.95 9.00
C ALA A 106 12.52 1.03 10.49
N GLY A 107 13.33 0.08 10.95
CA GLY A 107 13.79 -0.04 12.33
C GLY A 107 12.64 -0.23 13.32
N ASP A 108 12.57 0.68 14.29
CA ASP A 108 11.59 0.67 15.37
C ASP A 108 10.34 1.51 15.06
N GLU A 109 10.17 1.93 13.79
CA GLU A 109 8.94 2.60 13.37
C GLU A 109 7.71 1.74 13.66
N PRO A 110 6.63 2.36 14.13
CA PRO A 110 5.46 1.62 14.55
C PRO A 110 4.68 1.04 13.36
N PRO A 111 4.00 -0.10 13.56
CA PRO A 111 3.09 -0.66 12.57
C PRO A 111 1.77 0.13 12.53
N HIS A 112 1.04 -0.03 11.43
CA HIS A 112 -0.26 0.61 11.22
C HIS A 112 -1.36 -0.45 11.10
N THR A 113 -2.31 -0.46 12.04
CA THR A 113 -3.37 -1.50 12.15
C THR A 113 -4.32 -1.59 10.96
N VAL A 114 -4.50 -0.51 10.20
CA VAL A 114 -5.33 -0.52 8.97
C VAL A 114 -4.68 -1.35 7.85
N ALA A 115 -3.37 -1.57 7.89
CA ALA A 115 -2.68 -2.28 6.82
C ALA A 115 -2.90 -3.79 6.90
N GLY A 116 -3.23 -4.40 5.76
CA GLY A 116 -3.35 -5.86 5.63
C GLY A 116 -1.98 -6.56 5.61
N SER A 117 -0.93 -5.83 5.25
CA SER A 117 0.46 -6.29 5.30
C SER A 117 1.39 -5.21 5.81
N ILE A 118 2.38 -5.62 6.59
CA ILE A 118 3.47 -4.78 7.04
C ILE A 118 4.79 -5.33 6.49
N VAL A 119 5.61 -4.44 5.93
CA VAL A 119 6.91 -4.78 5.35
C VAL A 119 7.98 -3.96 6.05
N ASP A 120 8.97 -4.64 6.61
CA ASP A 120 10.18 -4.02 7.11
C ASP A 120 11.15 -3.83 5.94
N VAL A 121 11.51 -2.57 5.70
CA VAL A 121 12.40 -2.12 4.62
C VAL A 121 13.67 -1.46 5.18
N SER A 122 14.07 -1.84 6.40
CA SER A 122 15.34 -1.39 7.01
C SER A 122 16.55 -1.76 6.15
N ASP A 123 16.48 -2.92 5.48
CA ASP A 123 17.35 -3.31 4.40
C ASP A 123 16.53 -3.31 3.09
N PRO A 124 16.64 -2.24 2.26
CA PRO A 124 15.85 -2.12 1.03
C PRO A 124 16.14 -3.21 0.00
N ASP A 125 17.32 -3.84 0.04
CA ASP A 125 17.70 -4.92 -0.88
C ASP A 125 17.12 -6.28 -0.41
N HIS A 126 16.79 -6.38 0.87
CA HIS A 126 16.22 -7.58 1.49
C HIS A 126 14.99 -7.26 2.36
N PRO A 127 13.90 -6.74 1.77
CA PRO A 127 12.69 -6.42 2.51
C PRO A 127 12.02 -7.69 3.04
N VAL A 128 11.48 -7.63 4.25
CA VAL A 128 10.88 -8.78 4.94
C VAL A 128 9.48 -8.46 5.46
N ARG A 129 8.57 -9.43 5.39
CA ARG A 129 7.24 -9.27 5.98
C ARG A 129 7.35 -9.28 7.50
N ARG A 130 6.73 -8.29 8.14
CA ARG A 130 6.67 -8.19 9.60
C ARG A 130 5.25 -8.44 10.06
N PHE A 131 5.10 -9.23 11.11
CA PHE A 131 3.82 -9.42 11.78
C PHE A 131 3.87 -8.68 13.11
N ALA A 132 3.06 -7.64 13.25
CA ALA A 132 2.98 -6.89 14.49
C ALA A 132 2.24 -7.73 15.54
N ASP A 133 2.87 -7.89 16.72
CA ASP A 133 2.18 -8.41 17.89
C ASP A 133 1.34 -7.28 18.50
N TYR A 134 0.12 -7.11 18.01
CA TYR A 134 -0.80 -6.08 18.48
C TYR A 134 -1.21 -6.26 19.95
N CYS A 135 -1.00 -7.43 20.56
CA CYS A 135 -1.20 -7.62 22.00
C CYS A 135 -0.10 -6.93 22.83
N SER A 136 1.08 -6.73 22.24
CA SER A 136 2.23 -6.07 22.87
C SER A 136 2.30 -4.56 22.64
N LEU A 137 1.45 -4.03 21.76
CA LEU A 137 1.47 -2.64 21.33
C LEU A 137 0.38 -1.80 22.02
N PRO A 138 0.67 -0.52 22.35
CA PRO A 138 -0.34 0.44 22.77
C PRO A 138 -1.55 0.49 21.82
N ALA A 139 -2.76 0.55 22.39
CA ALA A 139 -4.02 0.64 21.63
C ALA A 139 -4.13 1.89 20.72
N SER A 140 -3.25 2.88 20.90
CA SER A 140 -3.15 4.10 20.10
C SER A 140 -2.54 3.89 18.71
N TYR A 141 -1.92 2.74 18.43
CA TYR A 141 -1.37 2.41 17.11
C TYR A 141 -2.49 2.02 16.12
N GLY A 142 -3.39 2.95 15.80
CA GLY A 142 -4.53 2.68 14.92
C GLY A 142 -5.65 3.72 14.85
N ALA A 143 -5.49 4.85 15.56
CA ALA A 143 -6.40 5.98 15.50
C ALA A 143 -5.96 6.97 14.42
#